data_AF-A0A060HBC8-F1
#
_entry.id   AF-A0A060HBC8-F1
#
_cell.length_a   1.000
_cell.length_b   1.000
_cell.length_c   1.000
_cell.angle_alpha   90.00
_cell.angle_beta   90.00
_cell.angle_gamma   90.00
#
_symmetry.space_group_name_H-M   'P 1'
#
loop_
_entity.id
_entity.type
_entity.pdbx_description
1 polymer ?
#
loop_
_entity_poly.entity_id
_entity_poly.type
_entity_poly.pdbx_seq_one_letter_code
_entity_poly.pdbx_strand_id
1 'polypeptide(L)'
;MALALSNIVNVQLNGQPQAATRRDFGMLAVFTPEAGTVFVDTKTRFMHASTQQQVEHAFGSYSKTAAATSRFFAQSPRPKQLMVARWNRFKQHIAASPTTLTSGPIAQADTWYKGVDDGCFSIRIYGVDVTLSKLNFTTATSFSQVAGVLNKALDEFGVNCRFLNDCFELYAAVAGGNNAIGYAQQRSPSGTYVGHWLKLEADQARLNIGNNADTIEAETLPDAFAALQALTTGWYAAAVADETLTDTQIRSASTWIQVADKKIMGWTTRDPAHLDFKKTNVFRQLNASGCDRTVVLYDTTDPYAVISWLARALSVNFSANNAALTMKFKHLPGVAADQLTQTQVAQCVRLGINYYAYFDDVAMVAEGTCLGGRFFDEVHLLDWLVDAVQKEVFAVLHRSPTKVPLTDAGTHLLIAACKKVCQEGVRNGAFAPGLWNGQAFGALATGDYLDAGFYVWADSVDTLSTSDRQARRAPPIQIAVKLAGAIHAVDVIIHFDR
;
A
#
# COMPACT_ATOMS: atom_id res chain seq x y z
N MET A 1 -38.41 -48.76 -27.00
CA MET A 1 -37.52 -47.82 -26.28
C MET A 1 -37.18 -46.69 -27.24
N ALA A 2 -37.56 -45.45 -26.93
CA ALA A 2 -37.18 -44.29 -27.74
C ALA A 2 -35.72 -43.92 -27.45
N LEU A 3 -34.90 -43.80 -28.50
CA LEU A 3 -33.50 -43.36 -28.39
C LEU A 3 -33.47 -41.90 -27.91
N ALA A 4 -32.61 -41.59 -26.94
CA ALA A 4 -32.49 -40.25 -26.38
C ALA A 4 -31.91 -39.27 -27.42
N LEU A 5 -32.46 -38.05 -27.48
CA LEU A 5 -32.02 -36.98 -28.38
C LEU A 5 -30.53 -36.60 -28.17
N SER A 6 -29.98 -36.88 -26.99
CA SER A 6 -28.56 -36.76 -26.65
C SER A 6 -27.63 -37.63 -27.50
N ASN A 7 -28.17 -38.66 -28.19
CA ASN A 7 -27.41 -39.49 -29.13
C ASN A 7 -27.24 -38.82 -30.51
N ILE A 8 -27.97 -37.74 -30.79
CA ILE A 8 -27.93 -36.98 -32.05
C ILE A 8 -27.37 -35.56 -31.81
N VAL A 9 -27.76 -34.90 -30.71
CA VAL A 9 -27.31 -33.54 -30.35
C VAL A 9 -26.90 -33.52 -28.88
N ASN A 10 -25.62 -33.24 -28.63
CA ASN A 10 -25.07 -33.07 -27.28
C ASN A 10 -24.87 -31.57 -26.98
N VAL A 11 -25.39 -31.09 -25.85
CA VAL A 11 -25.28 -29.68 -25.42
C VAL A 11 -24.38 -29.63 -24.19
N GLN A 12 -23.26 -28.91 -24.30
CA GLN A 12 -22.32 -28.71 -23.20
C GLN A 12 -22.31 -27.25 -22.75
N LEU A 13 -22.35 -27.04 -21.43
CA LEU A 13 -22.19 -25.74 -20.79
C LEU A 13 -20.71 -25.53 -20.46
N ASN A 14 -20.05 -24.61 -21.17
CA ASN A 14 -18.67 -24.24 -20.86
C ASN A 14 -18.69 -23.13 -19.79
N GLY A 15 -18.08 -23.40 -18.63
CA GLY A 15 -17.83 -22.37 -17.62
C GLY A 15 -16.84 -21.33 -18.13
N GLN A 16 -17.15 -20.04 -17.94
CA GLN A 16 -16.22 -18.95 -18.29
C GLN A 16 -15.30 -18.62 -17.10
N PRO A 17 -14.00 -18.46 -17.31
CA PRO A 17 -13.08 -18.08 -16.25
C PRO A 17 -13.25 -16.60 -15.84
N GLN A 18 -12.83 -16.27 -14.63
CA GLN A 18 -12.90 -14.92 -14.07
C GLN A 18 -11.81 -14.02 -14.68
N ALA A 19 -12.16 -12.77 -15.01
CA ALA A 19 -11.20 -11.79 -15.53
C ALA A 19 -10.26 -11.26 -14.43
N ALA A 20 -9.03 -10.89 -14.81
CA ALA A 20 -8.10 -10.21 -13.93
C ALA A 20 -8.66 -8.85 -13.48
N THR A 21 -8.46 -8.50 -12.21
CA THR A 21 -8.93 -7.23 -11.63
C THR A 21 -8.04 -6.05 -12.06
N ARG A 22 -8.66 -4.89 -12.31
CA ARG A 22 -7.94 -3.63 -12.60
C ARG A 22 -7.09 -3.18 -11.42
N ARG A 23 -5.97 -2.51 -11.72
CA ARG A 23 -5.00 -2.10 -10.69
C ARG A 23 -5.61 -0.90 -9.98
N ASP A 24 -5.41 -0.85 -8.67
CA ASP A 24 -5.79 0.33 -7.90
C ASP A 24 -4.72 1.40 -8.08
N PHE A 25 -5.13 2.54 -8.65
CA PHE A 25 -4.30 3.72 -8.81
C PHE A 25 -4.49 4.73 -7.65
N GLY A 26 -5.25 4.35 -6.62
CA GLY A 26 -5.55 5.15 -5.44
C GLY A 26 -4.65 4.89 -4.23
N MET A 27 -3.74 3.90 -4.30
CA MET A 27 -3.01 3.44 -3.12
C MET A 27 -1.72 4.24 -2.88
N LEU A 28 -1.69 5.03 -1.80
CA LEU A 28 -0.50 5.72 -1.31
C LEU A 28 0.25 4.84 -0.29
N ALA A 29 1.55 4.63 -0.50
CA ALA A 29 2.46 4.05 0.48
C ALA A 29 3.26 5.16 1.19
N VAL A 30 3.04 5.33 2.49
CA VAL A 30 3.84 6.23 3.35
C VAL A 30 4.92 5.39 4.02
N PHE A 31 6.18 5.60 3.61
CA PHE A 31 7.34 4.92 4.19
C PHE A 31 7.76 5.62 5.48
N THR A 32 7.97 4.87 6.55
CA THR A 32 8.34 5.41 7.86
C THR A 32 9.55 4.70 8.45
N PRO A 33 10.46 5.44 9.13
CA PRO A 33 11.51 4.85 9.95
C PRO A 33 11.03 4.39 11.33
N GLU A 34 9.83 4.78 11.75
CA GLU A 34 9.27 4.42 13.05
C GLU A 34 8.74 2.98 13.00
N ALA A 35 9.17 2.13 13.94
CA ALA A 35 8.73 0.74 13.99
C ALA A 35 7.28 0.61 14.48
N GLY A 36 6.88 1.44 15.44
CA GLY A 36 5.60 1.31 16.15
C GLY A 36 5.45 -0.07 16.81
N THR A 37 4.20 -0.51 16.97
CA THR A 37 3.84 -1.87 17.42
C THR A 37 3.74 -2.85 16.26
N VAL A 38 3.98 -2.40 15.02
CA VAL A 38 3.70 -3.15 13.80
C VAL A 38 4.97 -3.76 13.21
N PHE A 39 6.05 -3.00 13.11
CA PHE A 39 7.29 -3.44 12.49
C PHE A 39 8.27 -4.03 13.52
N VAL A 40 7.78 -4.99 14.32
CA VAL A 40 8.52 -5.60 15.44
C VAL A 40 9.22 -6.92 15.07
N ASP A 41 9.18 -7.31 13.79
CA ASP A 41 9.79 -8.52 13.27
C ASP A 41 10.46 -8.28 11.91
N THR A 42 11.30 -9.21 11.44
CA THR A 42 12.05 -9.05 10.18
C THR A 42 11.20 -9.15 8.92
N LYS A 43 9.98 -9.72 8.99
CA LYS A 43 9.11 -10.06 7.86
C LYS A 43 8.04 -9.00 7.60
N THR A 44 7.49 -8.37 8.63
CA THR A 44 6.42 -7.37 8.49
C THR A 44 6.97 -6.09 7.86
N ARG A 45 6.47 -5.76 6.67
CA ARG A 45 6.94 -4.62 5.86
C ARG A 45 5.91 -3.52 5.66
N PHE A 46 4.63 -3.80 5.85
CA PHE A 46 3.59 -2.79 5.72
C PHE A 46 2.34 -3.16 6.53
N MET A 47 1.52 -2.15 6.80
CA MET A 47 0.13 -2.31 7.24
C MET A 47 -0.78 -1.46 6.37
N HIS A 48 -2.04 -1.88 6.23
CA HIS A 48 -3.09 -1.03 5.67
C HIS A 48 -3.75 -0.22 6.79
N ALA A 49 -4.05 1.05 6.52
CA ALA A 49 -4.81 1.90 7.40
C ALA A 49 -5.95 2.57 6.62
N SER A 50 -7.18 2.44 7.13
CA SER A 50 -8.37 3.11 6.60
C SER A 50 -8.80 4.32 7.44
N THR A 51 -8.23 4.46 8.65
CA THR A 51 -8.46 5.61 9.52
C THR A 51 -7.18 6.09 10.18
N GLN A 52 -7.18 7.36 10.59
CA GLN A 52 -6.09 7.95 11.36
C GLN A 52 -5.89 7.23 12.70
N GLN A 53 -6.97 6.83 13.39
CA GLN A 53 -6.85 6.16 14.69
C GLN A 53 -6.06 4.84 14.61
N GLN A 54 -6.15 4.11 13.48
CA GLN A 54 -5.36 2.88 13.29
C GLN A 54 -3.86 3.18 13.24
N VAL A 55 -3.45 4.27 12.59
CA VAL A 55 -2.05 4.68 12.54
C VAL A 55 -1.59 5.17 13.92
N GLU A 56 -2.41 5.95 14.60
CA GLU A 56 -2.08 6.46 15.94
C GLU A 56 -1.97 5.34 16.98
N HIS A 57 -2.81 4.30 16.90
CA HIS A 57 -2.69 3.13 17.75
C HIS A 57 -1.41 2.33 17.47
N ALA A 58 -1.01 2.26 16.19
CA ALA A 58 0.18 1.53 15.76
C ALA A 58 1.49 2.24 16.10
N PHE A 59 1.57 3.57 15.88
CA PHE A 59 2.83 4.32 15.98
C PHE A 59 2.85 5.35 17.11
N GLY A 60 1.69 5.65 17.71
CA GLY A 60 1.50 6.73 18.69
C GLY A 60 1.01 8.03 18.04
N SER A 61 0.11 8.77 18.72
CA SER A 61 -0.49 10.00 18.19
C SER A 61 0.49 11.15 17.95
N TYR A 62 1.65 11.13 18.61
CA TYR A 62 2.71 12.14 18.45
C TYR A 62 3.83 11.69 17.50
N SER A 63 3.68 10.53 16.85
CA SER A 63 4.69 10.01 15.92
C SER A 63 4.74 10.82 14.61
N LYS A 64 5.88 10.78 13.94
CA LYS A 64 6.03 11.40 12.61
C LYS A 64 5.10 10.72 11.59
N THR A 65 4.89 9.42 11.73
CA THR A 65 3.96 8.64 10.92
C THR A 65 2.52 9.11 11.10
N ALA A 66 2.06 9.34 12.34
CA ALA A 66 0.74 9.87 12.60
C ALA A 66 0.58 11.30 12.07
N ALA A 67 1.59 12.16 12.26
CA ALA A 67 1.60 13.51 11.72
C ALA A 67 1.50 13.52 10.18
N ALA A 68 2.30 12.69 9.51
CA ALA A 68 2.32 12.56 8.04
C ALA A 68 0.98 12.03 7.50
N THR A 69 0.48 10.92 8.04
CA THR A 69 -0.76 10.28 7.58
C THR A 69 -2.02 11.10 7.88
N SER A 70 -2.00 11.97 8.89
CA SER A 70 -3.12 12.88 9.17
C SER A 70 -3.50 13.74 7.95
N ARG A 71 -2.51 14.14 7.14
CA ARG A 71 -2.71 14.91 5.89
C ARG A 71 -3.45 14.11 4.84
N PHE A 72 -3.20 12.81 4.77
CA PHE A 72 -3.96 11.92 3.92
C PHE A 72 -5.41 11.84 4.39
N PHE A 73 -5.64 11.59 5.69
CA PHE A 73 -6.98 11.37 6.23
C PHE A 73 -7.85 12.63 6.30
N ALA A 74 -7.23 13.82 6.40
CA ALA A 74 -7.90 15.12 6.35
C ALA A 74 -8.42 15.49 4.94
N GLN A 75 -7.84 14.92 3.89
CA GLN A 75 -8.18 15.27 2.52
C GLN A 75 -9.57 14.75 2.14
N SER A 76 -10.31 15.55 1.36
CA SER A 76 -11.61 15.15 0.81
C SER A 76 -11.83 15.78 -0.58
N PRO A 77 -12.10 14.97 -1.61
CA PRO A 77 -12.10 13.50 -1.62
C PRO A 77 -10.67 12.92 -1.56
N ARG A 78 -10.58 11.65 -1.13
CA ARG A 78 -9.34 10.88 -1.00
C ARG A 78 -9.58 9.37 -1.22
N PRO A 79 -8.54 8.56 -1.45
CA PRO A 79 -8.65 7.12 -1.40
C PRO A 79 -9.09 6.60 -0.03
N LYS A 80 -9.73 5.41 -0.01
CA LYS A 80 -10.33 4.83 1.20
C LYS A 80 -9.30 4.37 2.24
N GLN A 81 -8.13 3.97 1.78
CA GLN A 81 -7.05 3.45 2.60
C GLN A 81 -5.69 3.92 2.08
N LEU A 82 -4.70 3.89 2.97
CA LEU A 82 -3.29 4.04 2.64
C LEU A 82 -2.50 2.84 3.18
N MET A 83 -1.29 2.67 2.69
CA MET A 83 -0.31 1.73 3.22
C MET A 83 0.73 2.49 4.03
N VAL A 84 0.99 2.06 5.26
CA VAL A 84 2.19 2.49 6.00
C VAL A 84 3.22 1.40 5.81
N ALA A 85 4.39 1.75 5.26
CA ALA A 85 5.44 0.81 4.91
C ALA A 85 6.72 1.08 5.71
N ARG A 86 7.47 0.04 6.02
CA ARG A 86 8.73 0.14 6.73
C ARG A 86 9.82 0.66 5.80
N TRP A 87 10.56 1.66 6.28
CA TRP A 87 11.87 2.02 5.76
C TRP A 87 12.84 2.07 6.94
N ASN A 88 13.65 1.04 7.10
CA ASN A 88 14.55 0.98 8.24
C ASN A 88 15.78 1.90 8.04
N ARG A 89 15.66 3.17 8.43
CA ARG A 89 16.74 4.15 8.24
C ARG A 89 18.01 3.83 9.03
N PHE A 90 17.86 3.22 10.21
CA PHE A 90 18.96 2.86 11.09
C PHE A 90 18.86 1.39 11.45
N LYS A 91 19.99 0.75 11.74
CA LYS A 91 20.01 -0.63 12.23
C LYS A 91 19.15 -0.75 13.50
N GLN A 92 18.23 -1.69 13.52
CA GLN A 92 17.33 -1.94 14.65
C GLN A 92 17.59 -3.34 15.21
N HIS A 93 17.63 -3.44 16.53
CA HIS A 93 17.72 -4.71 17.23
C HIS A 93 16.34 -5.10 17.75
N ILE A 94 15.86 -6.27 17.34
CA ILE A 94 14.66 -6.88 17.89
C ILE A 94 15.10 -7.68 19.12
N ALA A 95 14.62 -7.26 20.28
CA ALA A 95 14.86 -8.00 21.51
C ALA A 95 14.18 -9.38 21.43
N ALA A 96 14.84 -10.40 21.98
CA ALA A 96 14.19 -11.69 22.15
C ALA A 96 12.96 -11.53 23.05
N SER A 97 11.89 -12.26 22.74
CA SER A 97 10.72 -12.37 23.63
C SER A 97 10.65 -13.78 24.24
N PRO A 98 10.24 -13.91 25.51
CA PRO A 98 10.03 -15.22 26.11
C PRO A 98 8.78 -15.89 25.55
N THR A 99 8.81 -17.22 25.44
CA THR A 99 7.59 -18.01 25.25
C THR A 99 6.71 -17.86 26.48
N THR A 100 5.43 -17.58 26.27
CA THR A 100 4.44 -17.46 27.34
C THR A 100 3.27 -18.42 27.12
N LEU A 101 2.78 -19.00 28.21
CA LEU A 101 1.52 -19.73 28.27
C LEU A 101 0.59 -18.95 29.18
N THR A 102 -0.43 -18.32 28.60
CA THR A 102 -1.43 -17.54 29.33
C THR A 102 -2.67 -18.38 29.50
N SER A 103 -3.12 -18.56 30.75
CA SER A 103 -4.35 -19.28 31.07
C SER A 103 -5.58 -18.57 30.54
N GLY A 104 -6.72 -19.28 30.50
CA GLY A 104 -8.02 -18.61 30.41
C GLY A 104 -8.30 -17.72 31.64
N PRO A 105 -9.21 -16.74 31.54
CA PRO A 105 -9.56 -15.86 32.66
C PRO A 105 -10.21 -16.65 33.80
N ILE A 106 -9.80 -16.38 35.04
CA ILE A 106 -10.26 -17.05 36.25
C ILE A 106 -11.15 -16.10 37.05
N ALA A 107 -12.28 -16.60 37.54
CA ALA A 107 -13.18 -15.76 38.33
C ALA A 107 -12.56 -15.50 39.70
N GLN A 108 -12.47 -14.23 40.11
CA GLN A 108 -11.88 -13.85 41.42
C GLN A 108 -12.61 -14.46 42.63
N ALA A 109 -13.86 -14.93 42.44
CA ALA A 109 -14.64 -15.62 43.47
C ALA A 109 -14.26 -17.10 43.64
N ASP A 110 -13.50 -17.69 42.70
CA ASP A 110 -13.09 -19.08 42.76
C ASP A 110 -12.15 -19.30 43.96
N THR A 111 -12.41 -20.34 44.75
CA THR A 111 -11.66 -20.64 45.99
C THR A 111 -11.14 -22.07 46.05
N TRP A 112 -11.10 -22.76 44.90
CA TRP A 112 -10.65 -24.16 44.80
C TRP A 112 -9.29 -24.40 45.48
N TYR A 113 -8.39 -23.40 45.43
CA TYR A 113 -7.04 -23.48 45.98
C TYR A 113 -7.00 -23.64 47.51
N LYS A 114 -8.05 -23.23 48.24
CA LYS A 114 -8.08 -23.35 49.71
C LYS A 114 -8.13 -24.79 50.20
N GLY A 115 -8.61 -25.71 49.37
CA GLY A 115 -8.73 -27.14 49.70
C GLY A 115 -7.62 -28.03 49.12
N VAL A 116 -6.59 -27.45 48.50
CA VAL A 116 -5.54 -28.22 47.83
C VAL A 116 -4.22 -28.11 48.59
N ASP A 117 -3.85 -29.18 49.30
CA ASP A 117 -2.60 -29.33 50.05
C ASP A 117 -1.54 -30.19 49.33
N ASP A 118 -1.96 -31.02 48.37
CA ASP A 118 -1.10 -31.87 47.52
C ASP A 118 -1.49 -31.76 46.03
N GLY A 119 -1.40 -30.56 45.46
CA GLY A 119 -1.68 -30.30 44.06
C GLY A 119 -0.59 -30.82 43.12
N CYS A 120 -0.97 -31.25 41.91
CA CYS A 120 -0.04 -31.70 40.88
C CYS A 120 -0.49 -31.34 39.46
N PHE A 121 0.47 -31.22 38.54
CA PHE A 121 0.26 -31.25 37.11
C PHE A 121 1.57 -31.52 36.38
N SER A 122 1.50 -32.08 35.18
CA SER A 122 2.66 -32.26 34.31
C SER A 122 2.62 -31.24 33.18
N ILE A 123 3.77 -30.70 32.81
CA ILE A 123 3.92 -29.71 31.74
C ILE A 123 5.23 -29.97 31.01
N ARG A 124 5.23 -29.80 29.68
CA ARG A 124 6.45 -29.96 28.89
C ARG A 124 7.24 -28.65 28.89
N ILE A 125 8.45 -28.64 29.43
CA ILE A 125 9.33 -27.46 29.48
C ILE A 125 10.61 -27.80 28.72
N TYR A 126 10.94 -27.00 27.70
CA TYR A 126 12.15 -27.15 26.87
C TYR A 126 12.31 -28.55 26.27
N GLY A 127 11.18 -29.14 25.86
CA GLY A 127 11.14 -30.47 25.24
C GLY A 127 11.12 -31.64 26.24
N VAL A 128 11.25 -31.37 27.54
CA VAL A 128 11.24 -32.36 28.63
C VAL A 128 9.92 -32.32 29.38
N ASP A 129 9.32 -33.48 29.66
CA ASP A 129 8.12 -33.55 30.49
C ASP A 129 8.50 -33.40 31.97
N VAL A 130 8.01 -32.32 32.60
CA VAL A 130 8.20 -32.00 34.02
C VAL A 130 6.90 -32.29 34.77
N THR A 131 6.99 -32.92 35.93
CA THR A 131 5.83 -33.14 36.81
C THR A 131 6.00 -32.37 38.10
N LEU A 132 5.14 -31.39 38.31
CA LEU A 132 5.03 -30.67 39.57
C LEU A 132 4.08 -31.45 40.49
N SER A 133 4.51 -31.64 41.74
CA SER A 133 3.78 -32.37 42.77
C SER A 133 3.93 -31.64 44.11
N LYS A 134 3.12 -32.01 45.11
CA LYS A 134 3.17 -31.39 46.45
C LYS A 134 2.94 -29.88 46.43
N LEU A 135 2.16 -29.38 45.48
CA LEU A 135 1.77 -27.98 45.41
C LEU A 135 0.72 -27.70 46.47
N ASN A 136 1.13 -27.06 47.56
CA ASN A 136 0.24 -26.68 48.64
C ASN A 136 -0.23 -25.23 48.46
N PHE A 137 -1.54 -25.04 48.31
CA PHE A 137 -2.17 -23.72 48.16
C PHE A 137 -3.03 -23.32 49.37
N THR A 138 -3.09 -24.11 50.44
CA THR A 138 -4.02 -23.88 51.57
C THR A 138 -3.72 -22.59 52.33
N THR A 139 -2.49 -22.08 52.26
CA THR A 139 -2.09 -20.80 52.86
C THR A 139 -2.29 -19.60 51.94
N ALA A 140 -2.62 -19.83 50.66
CA ALA A 140 -2.86 -18.74 49.72
C ALA A 140 -4.20 -18.06 50.05
N THR A 141 -4.24 -16.73 49.97
CA THR A 141 -5.45 -15.91 50.13
C THR A 141 -5.89 -15.24 48.83
N SER A 142 -5.04 -15.24 47.81
CA SER A 142 -5.31 -14.68 46.48
C SER A 142 -4.63 -15.49 45.37
N PHE A 143 -5.09 -15.32 44.12
CA PHE A 143 -4.46 -15.95 42.95
C PHE A 143 -3.02 -15.49 42.72
N SER A 144 -2.64 -14.27 43.16
CA SER A 144 -1.24 -13.85 43.14
C SER A 144 -0.36 -14.66 44.10
N GLN A 145 -0.90 -15.12 45.24
CA GLN A 145 -0.18 -16.03 46.13
C GLN A 145 -0.13 -17.46 45.57
N VAL A 146 -1.19 -17.91 44.89
CA VAL A 146 -1.17 -19.17 44.12
C VAL A 146 -0.08 -19.12 43.04
N ALA A 147 0.02 -18.01 42.30
CA ALA A 147 1.11 -17.80 41.34
C ALA A 147 2.48 -17.79 42.00
N GLY A 148 2.60 -17.28 43.23
CA GLY A 148 3.86 -17.34 44.00
C GLY A 148 4.29 -18.78 44.33
N VAL A 149 3.35 -19.66 44.70
CA VAL A 149 3.62 -21.09 44.91
C VAL A 149 4.05 -21.76 43.59
N LEU A 150 3.34 -21.48 42.50
CA LEU A 150 3.70 -22.00 41.16
C LEU A 150 5.05 -21.49 40.70
N ASN A 151 5.34 -20.20 40.89
CA ASN A 151 6.61 -19.57 40.51
C ASN A 151 7.78 -20.27 41.21
N LYS A 152 7.66 -20.51 42.52
CA LYS A 152 8.69 -21.22 43.28
C LYS A 152 8.92 -22.65 42.78
N ALA A 153 7.85 -23.34 42.36
CA ALA A 153 7.94 -24.70 41.84
C ALA A 153 8.48 -24.77 40.40
N LEU A 154 8.29 -23.71 39.61
CA LEU A 154 8.71 -23.64 38.21
C LEU A 154 10.11 -23.03 38.02
N ASP A 155 10.61 -22.27 39.00
CA ASP A 155 11.88 -21.53 38.94
C ASP A 155 13.08 -22.44 38.63
N GLU A 156 13.13 -23.63 39.23
CA GLU A 156 14.20 -24.61 38.98
C GLU A 156 14.24 -25.13 37.53
N PHE A 157 13.12 -25.02 36.81
CA PHE A 157 12.99 -25.38 35.41
C PHE A 157 13.14 -24.16 34.48
N GLY A 158 13.52 -23.00 35.02
CA GLY A 158 13.70 -21.77 34.25
C GLY A 158 12.38 -21.24 33.68
N VAL A 159 11.25 -21.46 34.36
CA VAL A 159 9.95 -20.89 34.02
C VAL A 159 9.44 -20.11 35.21
N ASN A 160 8.94 -18.91 34.97
CA ASN A 160 8.31 -18.08 35.99
C ASN A 160 6.79 -18.11 35.84
N CYS A 161 6.08 -17.78 36.92
CA CYS A 161 4.63 -17.66 36.94
C CYS A 161 4.21 -16.36 37.62
N ARG A 162 3.26 -15.64 37.01
CA ARG A 162 2.61 -14.48 37.59
C ARG A 162 1.11 -14.50 37.34
N PHE A 163 0.36 -13.76 38.14
CA PHE A 163 -1.08 -13.59 37.96
C PHE A 163 -1.39 -12.13 37.64
N LEU A 164 -1.90 -11.86 36.43
CA LEU A 164 -2.20 -10.53 35.90
C LEU A 164 -3.47 -10.61 35.05
N ASN A 165 -4.32 -9.57 35.10
CA ASN A 165 -5.54 -9.48 34.28
C ASN A 165 -6.41 -10.76 34.34
N ASP A 166 -6.63 -11.25 35.56
CA ASP A 166 -7.40 -12.46 35.85
C ASP A 166 -6.84 -13.77 35.24
N CYS A 167 -5.59 -13.78 34.77
CA CYS A 167 -4.97 -14.95 34.15
C CYS A 167 -3.64 -15.30 34.84
N PHE A 168 -3.32 -16.59 34.90
CA PHE A 168 -1.95 -17.06 35.15
C PHE A 168 -1.14 -16.96 33.86
N GLU A 169 0.04 -16.37 33.94
CA GLU A 169 0.99 -16.34 32.84
C GLU A 169 2.26 -17.07 33.27
N LEU A 170 2.53 -18.18 32.62
CA LEU A 170 3.80 -18.88 32.70
C LEU A 170 4.70 -18.34 31.60
N TYR A 171 5.95 -17.99 31.91
CA TYR A 171 6.87 -17.46 30.92
C TYR A 171 8.29 -17.98 31.12
N ALA A 172 8.97 -18.26 30.02
CA ALA A 172 10.37 -18.70 30.05
C ALA A 172 11.26 -17.62 30.68
N ALA A 173 12.15 -18.00 31.60
CA ALA A 173 13.09 -17.09 32.23
C ALA A 173 14.10 -16.51 31.23
N VAL A 174 14.39 -17.26 30.16
CA VAL A 174 15.23 -16.81 29.05
C VAL A 174 14.36 -16.55 27.83
N ALA A 175 14.51 -15.37 27.22
CA ALA A 175 13.83 -15.01 26.00
C ALA A 175 14.42 -15.74 24.78
N GLY A 176 13.57 -16.17 23.83
CA GLY A 176 13.99 -16.95 22.66
C GLY A 176 12.91 -17.92 22.17
N GLY A 177 12.88 -18.19 20.86
CA GLY A 177 11.86 -19.02 20.23
C GLY A 177 12.05 -20.53 20.37
N ASN A 178 13.20 -20.98 20.87
CA ASN A 178 13.47 -22.40 21.12
C ASN A 178 12.96 -22.87 22.50
N ASN A 179 12.47 -21.94 23.33
CA ASN A 179 12.11 -22.19 24.71
C ASN A 179 10.64 -22.61 24.81
N ALA A 180 10.33 -23.86 24.45
CA ALA A 180 8.95 -24.35 24.42
C ALA A 180 8.37 -24.60 25.84
N ILE A 181 7.20 -24.01 26.11
CA ILE A 181 6.33 -24.36 27.25
C ILE A 181 5.09 -25.06 26.65
N GLY A 182 4.77 -26.24 27.14
CA GLY A 182 3.60 -27.03 26.73
C GLY A 182 2.38 -26.75 27.61
N TYR A 183 1.27 -27.40 27.30
CA TYR A 183 0.05 -27.32 28.12
C TYR A 183 0.14 -28.23 29.35
N ALA A 184 -0.63 -27.89 30.40
CA ALA A 184 -0.76 -28.74 31.57
C ALA A 184 -1.50 -30.04 31.22
N GLN A 185 -1.08 -31.15 31.83
CA GLN A 185 -1.63 -32.49 31.59
C GLN A 185 -1.65 -33.29 32.89
N GLN A 186 -2.68 -34.12 33.05
CA GLN A 186 -2.76 -35.06 34.17
C GLN A 186 -1.95 -36.32 33.85
N ARG A 187 -0.66 -36.35 34.25
CA ARG A 187 0.19 -37.55 34.13
C ARG A 187 0.77 -38.04 35.45
N SER A 188 0.64 -37.28 36.53
CA SER A 188 1.06 -37.72 37.86
C SER A 188 0.14 -38.84 38.38
N PRO A 189 0.69 -39.95 38.92
CA PRO A 189 -0.10 -41.04 39.49
C PRO A 189 -0.65 -40.71 40.90
N SER A 190 -0.22 -39.60 41.51
CA SER A 190 -0.62 -39.15 42.85
C SER A 190 -0.78 -37.62 42.93
N GLY A 191 -1.56 -37.15 43.91
CA GLY A 191 -1.90 -35.73 44.12
C GLY A 191 -3.19 -35.30 43.40
N THR A 192 -3.71 -34.14 43.78
CA THR A 192 -4.91 -33.52 43.17
C THR A 192 -4.51 -32.78 41.91
N TYR A 193 -5.04 -33.17 40.75
CA TYR A 193 -4.73 -32.49 39.50
C TYR A 193 -5.32 -31.06 39.48
N VAL A 194 -4.46 -30.06 39.32
CA VAL A 194 -4.86 -28.62 39.36
C VAL A 194 -4.82 -27.93 38.00
N GLY A 195 -4.31 -28.57 36.94
CA GLY A 195 -4.13 -27.93 35.63
C GLY A 195 -5.43 -27.38 35.02
N HIS A 196 -6.55 -28.08 35.24
CA HIS A 196 -7.88 -27.66 34.82
C HIS A 196 -8.36 -26.37 35.51
N TRP A 197 -8.15 -26.27 36.84
CA TRP A 197 -8.55 -25.08 37.60
C TRP A 197 -7.60 -23.90 37.40
N LEU A 198 -6.32 -24.17 37.12
CA LEU A 198 -5.36 -23.17 36.67
C LEU A 198 -5.62 -22.68 35.24
N LYS A 199 -6.53 -23.35 34.51
CA LYS A 199 -6.86 -23.07 33.11
C LYS A 199 -5.66 -23.14 32.16
N LEU A 200 -4.77 -24.10 32.40
CA LEU A 200 -3.51 -24.28 31.65
C LEU A 200 -3.58 -25.42 30.61
N GLU A 201 -4.74 -26.03 30.42
CA GLU A 201 -4.97 -27.11 29.44
C GLU A 201 -5.05 -26.55 28.00
N ALA A 202 -4.91 -27.43 27.00
CA ALA A 202 -4.79 -27.03 25.59
C ALA A 202 -6.02 -26.32 25.02
N ASP A 203 -7.20 -26.60 25.56
CA ASP A 203 -8.48 -25.99 25.21
C ASP A 203 -8.77 -24.70 26.01
N GLN A 204 -7.96 -24.39 27.03
CA GLN A 204 -8.18 -23.27 27.96
C GLN A 204 -7.11 -22.18 27.86
N ALA A 205 -5.86 -22.55 27.58
CA ALA A 205 -4.72 -21.64 27.56
C ALA A 205 -4.28 -21.26 26.13
N ARG A 206 -3.66 -20.08 26.01
CA ARG A 206 -3.01 -19.61 24.78
C ARG A 206 -1.50 -19.67 24.94
N LEU A 207 -0.86 -20.42 24.04
CA LEU A 207 0.60 -20.49 23.92
C LEU A 207 1.06 -19.44 22.89
N ASN A 208 1.90 -18.51 23.34
CA ASN A 208 2.60 -17.55 22.49
C ASN A 208 4.09 -17.92 22.48
N ILE A 209 4.57 -18.43 21.34
CA ILE A 209 5.98 -18.79 21.18
C ILE A 209 6.81 -17.50 21.13
N GLY A 210 7.88 -17.46 21.94
CA GLY A 210 8.81 -16.34 21.95
C GLY A 210 9.57 -16.21 20.62
N ASN A 211 10.24 -15.08 20.42
CA ASN A 211 11.12 -14.87 19.27
C ASN A 211 12.57 -14.80 19.74
N ASN A 212 13.49 -15.33 18.93
CA ASN A 212 14.91 -15.07 19.12
C ASN A 212 15.20 -13.59 18.87
N ALA A 213 16.28 -13.10 19.48
CA ALA A 213 16.79 -11.78 19.12
C ALA A 213 17.15 -11.79 17.64
N ASP A 214 16.78 -10.73 16.95
CA ASP A 214 17.02 -10.57 15.52
C ASP A 214 17.45 -9.14 15.24
N THR A 215 17.92 -8.88 14.03
CA THR A 215 18.44 -7.57 13.65
C THR A 215 17.92 -7.21 12.28
N ILE A 216 17.35 -6.01 12.18
CA ILE A 216 16.98 -5.39 10.92
C ILE A 216 18.10 -4.42 10.58
N GLU A 217 18.84 -4.70 9.50
CA GLU A 217 19.87 -3.80 8.99
C GLU A 217 19.25 -2.52 8.44
N ALA A 218 20.03 -1.43 8.44
CA ALA A 218 19.62 -0.20 7.77
C ALA A 218 19.47 -0.44 6.26
N GLU A 219 18.47 0.18 5.64
CA GLU A 219 18.20 0.05 4.20
C GLU A 219 18.03 1.42 3.55
N THR A 220 18.37 1.50 2.25
CA THR A 220 18.09 2.70 1.46
C THR A 220 16.60 2.76 1.10
N LEU A 221 16.10 3.95 0.75
CA LEU A 221 14.72 4.07 0.25
C LEU A 221 14.46 3.20 -0.99
N PRO A 222 15.34 3.17 -2.02
CA PRO A 222 15.23 2.21 -3.12
C PRO A 222 15.11 0.74 -2.68
N ASP A 223 15.88 0.31 -1.67
CA ASP A 223 15.79 -1.06 -1.16
C ASP A 223 14.45 -1.33 -0.47
N ALA A 224 13.96 -0.37 0.34
CA ALA A 224 12.64 -0.45 0.96
C ALA A 224 11.52 -0.51 -0.09
N PHE A 225 11.64 0.28 -1.18
CA PHE A 225 10.68 0.27 -2.29
C PHE A 225 10.68 -1.07 -3.01
N ALA A 226 11.85 -1.63 -3.31
CA ALA A 226 12.00 -2.93 -3.94
C ALA A 226 11.45 -4.05 -3.05
N ALA A 227 11.73 -4.01 -1.75
CA ALA A 227 11.22 -4.97 -0.78
C ALA A 227 9.69 -4.91 -0.68
N LEU A 228 9.09 -3.72 -0.64
CA LEU A 228 7.63 -3.57 -0.65
C LEU A 228 7.04 -4.07 -1.98
N GLN A 229 7.64 -3.69 -3.11
CA GLN A 229 7.19 -4.09 -4.45
C GLN A 229 7.21 -5.62 -4.65
N ALA A 230 8.19 -6.32 -4.08
CA ALA A 230 8.27 -7.77 -4.14
C ALA A 230 7.14 -8.46 -3.36
N LEU A 231 6.63 -7.83 -2.31
CA LEU A 231 5.51 -8.33 -1.51
C LEU A 231 4.15 -7.95 -2.11
N THR A 232 4.03 -6.71 -2.59
CA THR A 232 2.80 -6.19 -3.17
C THR A 232 3.08 -5.10 -4.20
N THR A 233 2.54 -5.31 -5.40
CA THR A 233 2.59 -4.33 -6.49
C THR A 233 1.46 -3.29 -6.40
N GLY A 234 0.55 -3.44 -5.42
CA GLY A 234 -0.72 -2.72 -5.33
C GLY A 234 -0.64 -1.23 -4.98
N TRP A 235 0.51 -0.74 -4.54
CA TRP A 235 0.72 0.70 -4.32
C TRP A 235 0.96 1.45 -5.64
N TYR A 236 0.66 2.74 -5.69
CA TYR A 236 0.88 3.58 -6.87
C TYR A 236 1.79 4.77 -6.57
N ALA A 237 1.57 5.46 -5.46
CA ALA A 237 2.43 6.57 -5.03
C ALA A 237 3.19 6.23 -3.75
N ALA A 238 4.35 6.85 -3.57
CA ALA A 238 5.15 6.81 -2.36
C ALA A 238 5.35 8.22 -1.79
N ALA A 239 5.33 8.32 -0.46
CA ALA A 239 5.77 9.46 0.32
C ALA A 239 6.58 8.95 1.53
N VAL A 240 7.32 9.82 2.22
CA VAL A 240 8.13 9.42 3.38
C VAL A 240 7.72 10.26 4.60
N ALA A 241 7.48 9.60 5.73
CA ALA A 241 7.21 10.21 7.03
C ALA A 241 8.52 10.56 7.76
N ASP A 242 9.39 11.32 7.10
CA ASP A 242 10.65 11.80 7.66
C ASP A 242 10.99 13.18 7.07
N GLU A 243 11.36 14.12 7.93
CA GLU A 243 11.64 15.52 7.57
C GLU A 243 13.13 15.84 7.40
N THR A 244 14.02 14.87 7.63
CA THR A 244 15.49 15.05 7.62
C THR A 244 16.15 14.26 6.50
N LEU A 245 15.45 14.18 5.36
CA LEU A 245 15.94 13.53 4.15
C LEU A 245 17.04 14.36 3.51
N THR A 246 18.11 13.69 3.09
CA THR A 246 19.22 14.30 2.36
C THR A 246 18.92 14.35 0.85
N ASP A 247 19.54 15.29 0.14
CA ASP A 247 19.50 15.38 -1.33
C ASP A 247 19.85 14.05 -2.03
N THR A 248 20.80 13.30 -1.47
CA THR A 248 21.19 11.99 -2.01
C THR A 248 20.06 10.97 -1.88
N GLN A 249 19.36 10.96 -0.74
CA GLN A 249 18.19 10.09 -0.53
C GLN A 249 17.03 10.48 -1.43
N ILE A 250 16.73 11.78 -1.55
CA ILE A 250 15.70 12.30 -2.47
C ILE A 250 16.00 11.88 -3.91
N ARG A 251 17.24 12.10 -4.38
CA ARG A 251 17.65 11.77 -5.75
C ARG A 251 17.58 10.29 -6.05
N SER A 252 18.15 9.45 -5.18
CA SER A 252 18.19 7.99 -5.35
C SER A 252 16.77 7.38 -5.36
N ALA A 253 15.91 7.79 -4.41
CA ALA A 253 14.52 7.36 -4.37
C ALA A 253 13.73 7.80 -5.62
N SER A 254 13.88 9.07 -6.03
CA SER A 254 13.21 9.59 -7.23
C SER A 254 13.66 8.90 -8.52
N THR A 255 14.97 8.61 -8.63
CA THR A 255 15.54 7.90 -9.78
C THR A 255 15.04 6.45 -9.85
N TRP A 256 14.91 5.78 -8.70
CA TRP A 256 14.34 4.44 -8.65
C TRP A 256 12.89 4.44 -9.12
N ILE A 257 12.08 5.37 -8.62
CA ILE A 257 10.66 5.51 -8.98
C ILE A 257 10.49 5.82 -10.46
N GLN A 258 11.38 6.62 -11.06
CA GLN A 258 11.35 6.94 -12.48
C GLN A 258 11.39 5.69 -13.39
N VAL A 259 12.06 4.62 -12.95
CA VAL A 259 12.20 3.36 -13.70
C VAL A 259 11.15 2.32 -13.29
N ALA A 260 10.55 2.45 -12.11
CA ALA A 260 9.56 1.50 -11.60
C ALA A 260 8.22 1.56 -12.37
N ASP A 261 7.60 0.40 -12.59
CA ASP A 261 6.34 0.33 -13.36
C ASP A 261 5.18 1.05 -12.66
N LYS A 262 4.76 2.16 -13.26
CA LYS A 262 3.59 2.96 -12.87
C LYS A 262 3.67 3.31 -11.38
N LYS A 263 4.76 3.97 -10.98
CA LYS A 263 4.98 4.49 -9.63
C LYS A 263 5.20 5.99 -9.65
N ILE A 264 4.82 6.66 -8.56
CA ILE A 264 5.00 8.09 -8.34
C ILE A 264 5.68 8.32 -6.99
N MET A 265 6.56 9.32 -6.91
CA MET A 265 7.17 9.80 -5.67
C MET A 265 6.65 11.20 -5.35
N GLY A 266 6.29 11.45 -4.09
CA GLY A 266 5.96 12.78 -3.58
C GLY A 266 6.97 13.25 -2.53
N TRP A 267 7.46 14.47 -2.68
CA TRP A 267 8.29 15.15 -1.69
C TRP A 267 7.66 16.47 -1.26
N THR A 268 7.75 16.77 0.03
CA THR A 268 7.66 18.15 0.49
C THR A 268 9.07 18.68 0.74
N THR A 269 9.33 19.90 0.30
CA THR A 269 10.53 20.65 0.66
C THR A 269 10.16 21.94 1.36
N ARG A 270 10.89 22.24 2.43
CA ARG A 270 10.77 23.50 3.18
C ARG A 270 12.02 24.37 3.07
N ASP A 271 13.08 23.83 2.47
CA ASP A 271 14.35 24.52 2.32
C ASP A 271 14.27 25.51 1.14
N PRO A 272 14.40 26.83 1.36
CA PRO A 272 14.42 27.79 0.26
C PRO A 272 15.61 27.58 -0.69
N ALA A 273 16.73 26.98 -0.25
CA ALA A 273 17.86 26.65 -1.11
C ALA A 273 17.51 25.59 -2.18
N HIS A 274 16.44 24.81 -1.96
CA HIS A 274 15.88 23.90 -2.95
C HIS A 274 15.13 24.61 -4.09
N LEU A 275 14.92 25.93 -4.00
CA LEU A 275 14.38 26.75 -5.09
C LEU A 275 15.48 27.37 -5.97
N ASP A 276 16.74 27.33 -5.53
CA ASP A 276 17.85 27.89 -6.29
C ASP A 276 18.11 27.12 -7.58
N PHE A 277 18.13 27.82 -8.72
CA PHE A 277 18.43 27.22 -10.01
C PHE A 277 19.95 27.02 -10.21
N LYS A 278 20.55 26.13 -9.41
CA LYS A 278 21.98 25.77 -9.45
C LYS A 278 22.15 24.30 -9.82
N LYS A 279 23.25 23.95 -10.49
CA LYS A 279 23.52 22.56 -10.94
C LYS A 279 23.62 21.55 -9.80
N THR A 280 23.95 22.00 -8.59
CA THR A 280 24.06 21.16 -7.39
C THR A 280 22.72 20.90 -6.71
N ASN A 281 21.67 21.69 -7.02
CA ASN A 281 20.34 21.51 -6.45
C ASN A 281 19.72 20.18 -6.94
N VAL A 282 19.27 19.36 -6.00
CA VAL A 282 18.69 18.04 -6.27
C VAL A 282 17.47 18.09 -7.21
N PHE A 283 16.52 18.99 -6.97
CA PHE A 283 15.32 19.10 -7.80
C PHE A 283 15.65 19.66 -9.17
N ARG A 284 16.66 20.54 -9.27
CA ARG A 284 17.17 20.97 -10.59
C ARG A 284 17.76 19.80 -11.37
N GLN A 285 18.52 18.92 -10.74
CA GLN A 285 19.08 17.73 -11.38
C GLN A 285 17.97 16.78 -11.86
N LEU A 286 16.96 16.52 -11.02
CA LEU A 286 15.82 15.67 -11.35
C LEU A 286 14.96 16.26 -12.49
N ASN A 287 14.69 17.56 -12.43
CA ASN A 287 14.00 18.30 -13.50
C ASN A 287 14.79 18.25 -14.82
N ALA A 288 16.11 18.47 -14.80
CA ALA A 288 16.96 18.39 -15.99
C ALA A 288 16.98 17.00 -16.63
N SER A 289 16.73 15.95 -15.85
CA SER A 289 16.64 14.57 -16.33
C SER A 289 15.24 14.15 -16.81
N GLY A 290 14.25 15.05 -16.83
CA GLY A 290 12.89 14.73 -17.26
C GLY A 290 12.17 13.77 -16.30
N CYS A 291 12.31 13.97 -14.98
CA CYS A 291 11.73 13.08 -13.99
C CYS A 291 10.20 13.27 -13.84
N ASP A 292 9.44 12.69 -14.76
CA ASP A 292 7.97 12.77 -14.84
C ASP A 292 7.23 11.91 -13.80
N ARG A 293 7.95 11.18 -12.95
CA ARG A 293 7.38 10.35 -11.89
C ARG A 293 7.59 10.92 -10.48
N THR A 294 8.13 12.13 -10.37
CA THR A 294 8.38 12.79 -9.09
C THR A 294 7.61 14.10 -9.00
N VAL A 295 6.79 14.22 -7.96
CA VAL A 295 6.06 15.44 -7.59
C VAL A 295 6.74 16.04 -6.37
N VAL A 296 6.93 17.35 -6.41
CA VAL A 296 7.48 18.10 -5.28
C VAL A 296 6.52 19.23 -4.93
N LEU A 297 6.27 19.43 -3.65
CA LEU A 297 5.53 20.56 -3.10
C LEU A 297 6.46 21.37 -2.19
N TYR A 298 6.61 22.66 -2.48
CA TYR A 298 7.23 23.60 -1.58
C TYR A 298 6.20 24.09 -0.57
N ASP A 299 6.51 23.93 0.71
CA ASP A 299 5.70 24.40 1.83
C ASP A 299 6.64 24.87 2.95
N THR A 300 6.48 26.07 3.48
CA THR A 300 7.41 26.60 4.49
C THR A 300 7.14 26.04 5.89
N THR A 301 5.94 25.51 6.14
CA THR A 301 5.46 25.19 7.48
C THR A 301 5.24 23.70 7.70
N ASP A 302 4.76 22.98 6.69
CA ASP A 302 4.30 21.60 6.80
C ASP A 302 5.28 20.64 6.11
N PRO A 303 5.97 19.73 6.82
CA PRO A 303 6.92 18.80 6.22
C PRO A 303 6.27 17.68 5.40
N TYR A 304 4.94 17.55 5.42
CA TYR A 304 4.20 16.45 4.82
C TYR A 304 3.07 16.91 3.88
N ALA A 305 3.05 18.18 3.49
CA ALA A 305 1.99 18.75 2.65
C ALA A 305 1.73 17.96 1.35
N VAL A 306 2.76 17.33 0.77
CA VAL A 306 2.65 16.51 -0.45
C VAL A 306 1.75 15.29 -0.24
N ILE A 307 1.56 14.82 0.99
CA ILE A 307 0.66 13.71 1.29
C ILE A 307 -0.80 14.13 1.09
N SER A 308 -1.18 15.36 1.47
CA SER A 308 -2.52 15.91 1.16
C SER A 308 -2.70 16.11 -0.35
N TRP A 309 -1.63 16.55 -1.03
CA TRP A 309 -1.60 16.69 -2.49
C TRP A 309 -1.82 15.35 -3.19
N LEU A 310 -1.07 14.31 -2.80
CA LEU A 310 -1.20 12.96 -3.36
C LEU A 310 -2.56 12.35 -3.01
N ALA A 311 -3.06 12.51 -1.78
CA ALA A 311 -4.39 12.04 -1.41
C ALA A 311 -5.48 12.61 -2.33
N ARG A 312 -5.37 13.89 -2.73
CA ARG A 312 -6.31 14.48 -3.70
C ARG A 312 -6.11 13.92 -5.10
N ALA A 313 -4.87 13.87 -5.56
CA ALA A 313 -4.51 13.44 -6.91
C ALA A 313 -4.95 12.00 -7.18
N LEU A 314 -4.84 11.13 -6.18
CA LEU A 314 -5.17 9.71 -6.24
C LEU A 314 -6.66 9.41 -6.02
N SER A 315 -7.51 10.43 -5.81
CA SER A 315 -8.95 10.27 -5.56
C SER A 315 -9.79 10.02 -6.82
N VAL A 316 -9.18 10.04 -8.01
CA VAL A 316 -9.88 9.87 -9.30
C VAL A 316 -10.55 8.49 -9.36
N ASN A 317 -11.88 8.50 -9.55
CA ASN A 317 -12.62 7.28 -9.87
C ASN A 317 -12.77 7.15 -11.38
N PHE A 318 -11.88 6.38 -12.01
CA PHE A 318 -11.88 6.15 -13.46
C PHE A 318 -13.16 5.48 -14.01
N SER A 319 -14.00 4.90 -13.15
CA SER A 319 -15.28 4.32 -13.57
C SER A 319 -16.42 5.34 -13.60
N ALA A 320 -16.29 6.45 -12.86
CA ALA A 320 -17.30 7.50 -12.77
C ALA A 320 -17.30 8.42 -14.00
N ASN A 321 -18.41 9.13 -14.20
CA ASN A 321 -18.53 10.15 -15.25
C ASN A 321 -17.85 11.44 -14.78
N ASN A 322 -17.10 12.10 -15.68
CA ASN A 322 -16.46 13.41 -15.44
C ASN A 322 -15.67 13.48 -14.12
N ALA A 323 -14.85 12.46 -13.83
CA ALA A 323 -14.10 12.37 -12.58
C ALA A 323 -12.59 12.66 -12.74
N ALA A 324 -12.09 12.79 -13.96
CA ALA A 324 -10.72 13.26 -14.22
C ALA A 324 -10.51 14.64 -13.56
N LEU A 325 -9.32 14.88 -13.00
CA LEU A 325 -9.01 16.11 -12.28
C LEU A 325 -7.63 16.63 -12.65
N THR A 326 -7.48 17.96 -12.72
CA THR A 326 -6.19 18.65 -12.61
C THR A 326 -5.87 18.94 -11.15
N MET A 327 -4.60 18.91 -10.77
CA MET A 327 -4.18 19.28 -9.41
C MET A 327 -4.06 20.80 -9.20
N LYS A 328 -3.95 21.59 -10.27
CA LYS A 328 -4.05 23.05 -10.14
C LYS A 328 -5.44 23.43 -9.60
N PHE A 329 -5.53 24.52 -8.85
CA PHE A 329 -6.76 25.04 -8.24
C PHE A 329 -7.32 24.21 -7.07
N LYS A 330 -6.64 23.14 -6.62
CA LYS A 330 -7.14 22.31 -5.51
C LYS A 330 -6.72 22.86 -4.15
N HIS A 331 -7.55 22.62 -3.15
CA HIS A 331 -7.25 22.90 -1.75
C HIS A 331 -6.54 21.71 -1.10
N LEU A 332 -5.70 22.01 -0.10
CA LEU A 332 -5.02 21.04 0.75
C LEU A 332 -5.49 21.18 2.20
N PRO A 333 -6.60 20.53 2.60
CA PRO A 333 -7.05 20.53 3.98
C PRO A 333 -5.96 20.05 4.93
N GLY A 334 -5.83 20.71 6.09
CA GLY A 334 -4.80 20.43 7.08
C GLY A 334 -3.42 21.01 6.76
N VAL A 335 -3.27 21.69 5.62
CA VAL A 335 -2.05 22.40 5.20
C VAL A 335 -2.37 23.90 5.14
N ALA A 336 -1.53 24.73 5.75
CA ALA A 336 -1.67 26.18 5.66
C ALA A 336 -1.12 26.67 4.32
N ALA A 337 -1.81 27.62 3.67
CA ALA A 337 -1.29 28.23 2.46
C ALA A 337 -0.13 29.19 2.78
N ASP A 338 0.95 29.06 2.02
CA ASP A 338 2.15 29.87 2.17
C ASP A 338 1.95 31.29 1.61
N GLN A 339 2.72 32.22 2.19
CA GLN A 339 2.90 33.58 1.68
C GLN A 339 4.19 33.63 0.87
N LEU A 340 4.13 33.29 -0.41
CA LEU A 340 5.30 33.24 -1.29
C LEU A 340 5.52 34.57 -2.02
N THR A 341 6.79 34.95 -2.17
CA THR A 341 7.17 36.06 -3.04
C THR A 341 7.07 35.67 -4.52
N GLN A 342 6.89 36.65 -5.41
CA GLN A 342 6.89 36.42 -6.86
C GLN A 342 8.17 35.73 -7.36
N THR A 343 9.31 36.02 -6.71
CA THR A 343 10.59 35.38 -7.00
C THR A 343 10.56 33.88 -6.67
N GLN A 344 10.06 33.51 -5.49
CA GLN A 344 9.93 32.11 -5.08
C GLN A 344 8.96 31.35 -5.99
N VAL A 345 7.84 31.98 -6.37
CA VAL A 345 6.90 31.41 -7.34
C VAL A 345 7.58 31.15 -8.68
N ALA A 346 8.31 32.14 -9.24
CA ALA A 346 9.04 31.97 -10.49
C ALA A 346 10.10 30.86 -10.42
N GLN A 347 10.77 30.71 -9.26
CA GLN A 347 11.72 29.61 -9.02
C GLN A 347 11.02 28.25 -8.97
N CYS A 348 9.88 28.14 -8.27
CA CYS A 348 9.09 26.92 -8.22
C CYS A 348 8.65 26.48 -9.61
N VAL A 349 8.03 27.39 -10.37
CA VAL A 349 7.58 27.14 -11.75
C VAL A 349 8.74 26.69 -12.64
N ARG A 350 9.89 27.36 -12.55
CA ARG A 350 11.08 27.02 -13.34
C ARG A 350 11.62 25.62 -13.05
N LEU A 351 11.45 25.12 -11.84
CA LEU A 351 11.90 23.80 -11.41
C LEU A 351 10.81 22.71 -11.55
N GLY A 352 9.58 23.09 -11.89
CA GLY A 352 8.42 22.17 -11.87
C GLY A 352 7.99 21.78 -10.45
N ILE A 353 8.34 22.60 -9.45
CA ILE A 353 7.94 22.42 -8.05
C ILE A 353 6.57 23.07 -7.86
N ASN A 354 5.67 22.33 -7.24
CA ASN A 354 4.34 22.83 -6.87
C ASN A 354 4.43 23.67 -5.58
N TYR A 355 3.45 24.52 -5.34
CA TYR A 355 3.28 25.30 -4.13
C TYR A 355 1.78 25.45 -3.80
N TYR A 356 1.47 25.71 -2.53
CA TYR A 356 0.11 26.00 -2.06
C TYR A 356 0.11 27.40 -1.45
N ALA A 357 -0.51 28.36 -2.15
CA ALA A 357 -0.45 29.77 -1.77
C ALA A 357 -1.79 30.47 -2.00
N TYR A 358 -1.93 31.67 -1.43
CA TYR A 358 -3.06 32.55 -1.69
C TYR A 358 -2.92 33.25 -3.05
N PHE A 359 -3.98 33.20 -3.84
CA PHE A 359 -4.18 34.03 -5.01
C PHE A 359 -5.34 34.95 -4.70
N ASP A 360 -5.01 36.19 -4.35
CA ASP A 360 -5.93 37.09 -3.66
C ASP A 360 -6.43 36.42 -2.36
N ASP A 361 -7.74 36.26 -2.17
CA ASP A 361 -8.31 35.61 -0.98
C ASP A 361 -8.47 34.08 -1.10
N VAL A 362 -8.07 33.47 -2.23
CA VAL A 362 -8.30 32.04 -2.49
C VAL A 362 -7.00 31.25 -2.42
N ALA A 363 -6.88 30.37 -1.43
CA ALA A 363 -5.76 29.44 -1.32
C ALA A 363 -5.87 28.31 -2.36
N MET A 364 -4.82 28.06 -3.15
CA MET A 364 -4.84 26.98 -4.12
C MET A 364 -3.47 26.39 -4.43
N VAL A 365 -3.48 25.13 -4.88
CA VAL A 365 -2.31 24.46 -5.44
C VAL A 365 -2.03 25.01 -6.84
N ALA A 366 -0.75 25.26 -7.09
CA ALA A 366 -0.18 25.49 -8.41
C ALA A 366 1.14 24.70 -8.51
N GLU A 367 1.54 24.12 -9.64
CA GLU A 367 0.92 24.14 -10.97
C GLU A 367 0.24 22.80 -11.33
N GLY A 368 0.39 21.76 -10.51
CA GLY A 368 -0.10 20.41 -10.80
C GLY A 368 0.85 19.58 -11.65
N THR A 369 2.16 19.84 -11.58
CA THR A 369 3.19 19.23 -12.44
C THR A 369 4.04 18.21 -11.71
N CYS A 370 4.59 17.25 -12.46
CA CYS A 370 5.77 16.49 -12.08
C CYS A 370 7.04 17.30 -12.40
N LEU A 371 8.16 16.97 -11.76
CA LEU A 371 9.44 17.67 -11.96
C LEU A 371 9.93 17.64 -13.42
N GLY A 372 9.61 16.59 -14.18
CA GLY A 372 9.98 16.49 -15.60
C GLY A 372 9.23 17.44 -16.52
N GLY A 373 8.24 18.18 -16.01
CA GLY A 373 7.49 19.20 -16.74
C GLY A 373 6.15 18.72 -17.29
N ARG A 374 5.84 17.42 -17.20
CA ARG A 374 4.50 16.91 -17.49
C ARG A 374 3.51 17.25 -16.39
N PHE A 375 2.25 17.45 -16.76
CA PHE A 375 1.17 17.51 -15.78
C PHE A 375 0.92 16.12 -15.19
N PHE A 376 0.65 16.09 -13.89
CA PHE A 376 0.47 14.83 -13.17
C PHE A 376 -0.75 14.04 -13.67
N ASP A 377 -1.82 14.74 -14.02
CA ASP A 377 -3.06 14.14 -14.52
C ASP A 377 -2.81 13.35 -15.81
N GLU A 378 -1.99 13.84 -16.73
CA GLU A 378 -1.57 13.08 -17.91
C GLU A 378 -0.85 11.78 -17.54
N VAL A 379 0.09 11.85 -16.59
CA VAL A 379 0.90 10.70 -16.16
C VAL A 379 0.00 9.64 -15.52
N HIS A 380 -0.87 10.06 -14.60
CA HIS A 380 -1.79 9.19 -13.87
C HIS A 380 -2.81 8.52 -14.79
N LEU A 381 -3.36 9.28 -15.72
CA LEU A 381 -4.39 8.83 -16.65
C LEU A 381 -3.84 7.88 -17.72
N LEU A 382 -2.65 8.16 -18.25
CA LEU A 382 -2.00 7.27 -19.23
C LEU A 382 -1.58 5.94 -18.59
N ASP A 383 -1.14 5.95 -17.34
CA ASP A 383 -0.87 4.70 -16.61
C ASP A 383 -2.13 3.86 -16.43
N TRP A 384 -3.25 4.51 -16.07
CA TRP A 384 -4.55 3.86 -16.00
C TRP A 384 -4.97 3.27 -17.34
N LEU A 385 -4.83 4.03 -18.43
CA LEU A 385 -5.18 3.58 -19.78
C LEU A 385 -4.41 2.31 -20.14
N VAL A 386 -3.09 2.28 -19.90
CA VAL A 386 -2.24 1.12 -20.20
C VAL A 386 -2.68 -0.11 -19.39
N ASP A 387 -2.93 0.02 -18.09
CA ASP A 387 -3.40 -1.11 -17.25
C ASP A 387 -4.80 -1.59 -17.68
N ALA A 388 -5.71 -0.66 -17.96
CA ALA A 388 -7.08 -0.97 -18.34
C ALA A 388 -7.15 -1.66 -19.71
N VAL A 389 -6.42 -1.17 -20.72
CA VAL A 389 -6.31 -1.82 -22.04
C VAL A 389 -5.70 -3.21 -21.91
N GLN A 390 -4.59 -3.34 -21.18
CA GLN A 390 -3.92 -4.63 -21.00
C GLN A 390 -4.88 -5.68 -20.40
N LYS A 391 -5.66 -5.29 -19.40
CA LYS A 391 -6.59 -6.19 -18.72
C LYS A 391 -7.83 -6.52 -19.54
N GLU A 392 -8.39 -5.55 -20.25
CA GLU A 392 -9.56 -5.79 -21.09
C GLU A 392 -9.20 -6.69 -22.27
N VAL A 393 -8.05 -6.47 -22.92
CA VAL A 393 -7.54 -7.33 -23.99
C VAL A 393 -7.24 -8.74 -23.47
N PHE A 394 -6.59 -8.86 -22.31
CA PHE A 394 -6.36 -10.16 -21.67
C PHE A 394 -7.67 -10.87 -21.33
N ALA A 395 -8.68 -10.15 -20.83
CA ALA A 395 -9.99 -10.72 -20.53
C ALA A 395 -10.68 -11.29 -21.77
N VAL A 396 -10.58 -10.63 -22.93
CA VAL A 396 -11.10 -11.17 -24.20
C VAL A 396 -10.41 -12.46 -24.59
N LEU A 397 -9.08 -12.52 -24.48
CA LEU A 397 -8.32 -13.74 -24.79
C LEU A 397 -8.63 -14.89 -23.83
N HIS A 398 -8.67 -14.59 -22.52
CA HIS A 398 -8.81 -15.60 -21.47
C HIS A 398 -10.24 -16.13 -21.34
N ARG A 399 -11.26 -15.29 -21.56
CA ARG A 399 -12.67 -15.66 -21.40
C ARG A 399 -13.29 -16.29 -22.63
N SER A 400 -12.60 -16.31 -23.76
CA SER A 400 -13.11 -16.99 -24.95
C SER A 400 -13.27 -18.48 -24.64
N PRO A 401 -14.49 -19.05 -24.74
CA PRO A 401 -14.75 -20.44 -24.36
C PRO A 401 -14.11 -21.45 -25.33
N THR A 402 -13.63 -21.00 -26.48
CA THR A 402 -12.97 -21.84 -27.49
C THR A 402 -11.59 -21.29 -27.83
N LYS A 403 -11.55 -20.22 -28.63
CA LYS A 403 -10.34 -19.48 -29.01
C LYS A 403 -10.72 -18.12 -29.57
N VAL A 404 -9.79 -17.17 -29.52
CA VAL A 404 -9.82 -16.01 -30.42
C VAL A 404 -9.00 -16.41 -31.66
N PRO A 405 -9.63 -16.64 -32.84
CA PRO A 405 -8.92 -17.10 -34.02
C PRO A 405 -8.01 -16.00 -34.57
N LEU A 406 -6.80 -16.36 -35.03
CA LEU A 406 -5.89 -15.44 -35.73
C LEU A 406 -6.43 -15.15 -37.14
N THR A 407 -7.41 -14.27 -37.20
CA THR A 407 -8.15 -13.81 -38.38
C THR A 407 -8.53 -12.35 -38.15
N ASP A 408 -8.87 -11.60 -39.19
CA ASP A 408 -9.27 -10.19 -39.04
C ASP A 408 -10.47 -10.03 -38.10
N ALA A 409 -11.43 -10.96 -38.14
CA ALA A 409 -12.55 -11.00 -37.21
C ALA A 409 -12.11 -11.19 -35.74
N GLY A 410 -11.11 -12.05 -35.50
CA GLY A 410 -10.54 -12.23 -34.16
C GLY A 410 -9.74 -11.02 -33.68
N THR A 411 -8.95 -10.40 -34.56
CA THR A 411 -8.26 -9.13 -34.29
C THR A 411 -9.26 -8.02 -33.95
N HIS A 412 -10.41 -7.97 -34.62
CA HIS A 412 -11.48 -7.02 -34.33
C HIS A 412 -12.07 -7.17 -32.91
N LEU A 413 -12.07 -8.37 -32.32
CA LEU A 413 -12.47 -8.55 -30.92
C LEU A 413 -11.51 -7.83 -29.97
N LEU A 414 -10.21 -7.86 -30.26
CA LEU A 414 -9.18 -7.17 -29.48
C LEU A 414 -9.28 -5.64 -29.67
N ILE A 415 -9.51 -5.19 -30.91
CA ILE A 415 -9.79 -3.77 -31.20
C ILE A 415 -11.01 -3.28 -30.41
N ALA A 416 -12.09 -4.07 -30.37
CA ALA A 416 -13.29 -3.72 -29.61
C ALA A 416 -13.01 -3.59 -28.11
N ALA A 417 -12.15 -4.45 -27.55
CA ALA A 417 -11.69 -4.36 -26.17
C ALA A 417 -10.96 -3.03 -25.89
N CYS A 418 -10.03 -2.63 -26.77
CA CYS A 418 -9.34 -1.35 -26.67
C CYS A 418 -10.32 -0.17 -26.77
N LYS A 419 -11.23 -0.19 -27.76
CA LYS A 419 -12.24 0.87 -27.95
C LYS A 419 -13.13 1.04 -26.72
N LYS A 420 -13.51 -0.05 -26.05
CA LYS A 420 -14.30 -0.01 -24.81
C LYS A 420 -13.58 0.79 -23.72
N VAL A 421 -12.28 0.56 -23.51
CA VAL A 421 -11.50 1.32 -22.52
C VAL A 421 -11.37 2.79 -22.92
N CYS A 422 -11.14 3.08 -24.20
CA CYS A 422 -11.10 4.46 -24.67
C CYS A 422 -12.43 5.20 -24.45
N GLN A 423 -13.57 4.53 -24.65
CA GLN A 423 -14.89 5.09 -24.35
C GLN A 423 -15.09 5.37 -22.86
N GLU A 424 -14.54 4.54 -21.98
CA GLU A 424 -14.52 4.82 -20.55
C GLU A 424 -13.72 6.08 -20.23
N GLY A 425 -12.59 6.30 -20.91
CA GLY A 425 -11.81 7.53 -20.80
C GLY A 425 -12.60 8.77 -21.24
N VAL A 426 -13.29 8.71 -22.38
CA VAL A 426 -14.18 9.79 -22.85
C VAL A 426 -15.26 10.08 -21.80
N ARG A 427 -15.93 9.03 -21.30
CA ARG A 427 -16.99 9.15 -20.28
C ARG A 427 -16.46 9.76 -18.97
N ASN A 428 -15.23 9.45 -18.59
CA ASN A 428 -14.60 9.98 -17.39
C ASN A 428 -14.14 11.45 -17.53
N GLY A 429 -14.13 12.00 -18.76
CA GLY A 429 -13.57 13.32 -19.06
C GLY A 429 -12.06 13.31 -19.32
N ALA A 430 -11.46 12.14 -19.45
CA ALA A 430 -10.03 11.95 -19.73
C ALA A 430 -9.67 12.32 -21.18
N PHE A 431 -10.55 11.94 -22.11
CA PHE A 431 -10.38 12.13 -23.54
C PHE A 431 -11.51 12.99 -24.10
N ALA A 432 -11.20 13.76 -25.13
CA ALA A 432 -12.19 14.61 -25.81
C ALA A 432 -11.94 14.62 -27.32
N PRO A 433 -12.97 14.93 -28.13
CA PRO A 433 -12.78 15.12 -29.57
C PRO A 433 -11.77 16.22 -29.87
N GLY A 434 -11.03 16.09 -30.98
CA GLY A 434 -10.06 17.10 -31.36
C GLY A 434 -9.12 16.66 -32.47
N LEU A 435 -8.27 17.60 -32.92
CA LEU A 435 -7.28 17.37 -33.97
C LEU A 435 -6.15 16.45 -33.51
N TRP A 436 -5.82 15.46 -34.34
CA TRP A 436 -4.66 14.59 -34.19
C TRP A 436 -3.40 15.28 -34.71
N ASN A 437 -2.48 15.60 -33.80
CA ASN A 437 -1.20 16.22 -34.14
C ASN A 437 -0.02 15.23 -34.10
N GLY A 438 -0.29 13.95 -33.83
CA GLY A 438 0.73 12.92 -33.78
C GLY A 438 1.06 12.36 -35.16
N GLN A 439 1.93 11.34 -35.18
CA GLN A 439 2.31 10.64 -36.39
C GLN A 439 1.12 9.89 -37.01
N ALA A 440 1.03 9.87 -38.33
CA ALA A 440 0.03 9.11 -39.07
C ALA A 440 0.23 7.59 -38.92
N PHE A 441 -0.87 6.83 -38.84
CA PHE A 441 -0.88 5.36 -38.89
C PHE A 441 -2.26 4.82 -39.26
N GLY A 442 -2.30 3.63 -39.87
CA GLY A 442 -3.55 3.08 -40.42
C GLY A 442 -4.19 4.06 -41.41
N ALA A 443 -5.45 4.41 -41.18
CA ALA A 443 -6.17 5.43 -41.96
C ALA A 443 -6.13 6.84 -41.33
N LEU A 444 -5.45 7.01 -40.18
CA LEU A 444 -5.36 8.29 -39.49
C LEU A 444 -4.15 9.09 -39.99
N ALA A 445 -4.40 10.28 -40.54
CA ALA A 445 -3.39 11.25 -40.92
C ALA A 445 -3.22 12.35 -39.86
N THR A 446 -2.04 12.99 -39.85
CA THR A 446 -1.81 14.19 -39.04
C THR A 446 -2.72 15.32 -39.54
N GLY A 447 -3.48 15.94 -38.65
CA GLY A 447 -4.49 16.95 -38.96
C GLY A 447 -5.92 16.42 -39.00
N ASP A 448 -6.12 15.10 -38.98
CA ASP A 448 -7.46 14.52 -38.92
C ASP A 448 -8.16 14.83 -37.59
N TYR A 449 -9.47 15.01 -37.64
CA TYR A 449 -10.29 15.22 -36.44
C TYR A 449 -10.75 13.88 -35.87
N LEU A 450 -10.48 13.65 -34.58
CA LEU A 450 -10.92 12.47 -33.84
C LEU A 450 -12.28 12.74 -33.20
N ASP A 451 -13.38 12.49 -33.90
CA ASP A 451 -14.74 12.76 -33.39
C ASP A 451 -15.07 12.03 -32.09
N ALA A 452 -14.53 10.83 -31.90
CA ALA A 452 -14.71 10.05 -30.68
C ALA A 452 -13.65 10.35 -29.59
N GLY A 453 -12.67 11.23 -29.87
CA GLY A 453 -11.51 11.47 -29.02
C GLY A 453 -10.44 10.38 -29.04
N PHE A 454 -10.62 9.32 -29.84
CA PHE A 454 -9.65 8.24 -30.01
C PHE A 454 -9.79 7.53 -31.36
N TYR A 455 -8.74 6.83 -31.78
CA TYR A 455 -8.72 5.95 -32.95
C TYR A 455 -7.96 4.66 -32.61
N VAL A 456 -8.52 3.50 -32.98
CA VAL A 456 -7.91 2.18 -32.75
C VAL A 456 -7.83 1.44 -34.06
N TRP A 457 -6.63 0.96 -34.39
CA TRP A 457 -6.35 0.29 -35.65
C TRP A 457 -5.39 -0.88 -35.45
N ALA A 458 -5.52 -1.90 -36.28
CA ALA A 458 -4.53 -2.94 -36.47
C ALA A 458 -4.54 -3.33 -37.95
N ASP A 459 -3.41 -3.79 -38.47
CA ASP A 459 -3.33 -4.27 -39.85
C ASP A 459 -4.02 -5.62 -40.03
N SER A 460 -4.26 -6.02 -41.28
CA SER A 460 -4.81 -7.34 -41.58
C SER A 460 -3.85 -8.43 -41.12
N VAL A 461 -4.40 -9.55 -40.65
CA VAL A 461 -3.64 -10.77 -40.39
C VAL A 461 -2.86 -11.21 -41.64
N ASP A 462 -3.31 -10.83 -42.84
CA ASP A 462 -2.65 -11.14 -44.10
C ASP A 462 -1.30 -10.45 -44.31
N THR A 463 -0.99 -9.39 -43.57
CA THR A 463 0.33 -8.75 -43.63
C THR A 463 1.33 -9.34 -42.65
N LEU A 464 0.91 -10.26 -41.77
CA LEU A 464 1.80 -10.91 -40.81
C LEU A 464 2.84 -11.81 -41.50
N SER A 465 4.07 -11.73 -40.98
CA SER A 465 5.16 -12.63 -41.33
C SER A 465 4.81 -14.09 -41.04
N THR A 466 5.41 -15.02 -41.80
CA THR A 466 5.23 -16.47 -41.55
C THR A 466 5.66 -16.84 -40.12
N SER A 467 6.71 -16.21 -39.59
CA SER A 467 7.18 -16.41 -38.22
C SER A 467 6.14 -15.98 -37.17
N ASP A 468 5.51 -14.81 -37.34
CA ASP A 468 4.51 -14.32 -36.38
C ASP A 468 3.24 -15.16 -36.43
N ARG A 469 2.82 -15.63 -37.61
CA ARG A 469 1.69 -16.56 -37.74
C ARG A 469 1.97 -17.90 -37.08
N GLN A 470 3.16 -18.46 -37.28
CA GLN A 470 3.58 -19.70 -36.63
C GLN A 470 3.67 -19.53 -35.10
N ALA A 471 4.14 -18.37 -34.63
CA ALA A 471 4.17 -18.00 -33.22
C ALA A 471 2.79 -17.57 -32.66
N ARG A 472 1.74 -17.56 -33.49
CA ARG A 472 0.36 -17.18 -33.15
C ARG A 472 0.22 -15.78 -32.55
N ARG A 473 1.01 -14.84 -33.06
CA ARG A 473 0.98 -13.43 -32.64
C ARG A 473 -0.05 -12.67 -33.48
N ALA A 474 -0.91 -11.90 -32.80
CA ALA A 474 -1.84 -10.98 -33.48
C ALA A 474 -1.06 -9.79 -34.09
N PRO A 475 -1.60 -9.13 -35.13
CA PRO A 475 -1.06 -7.87 -35.61
C PRO A 475 -0.98 -6.83 -34.49
N PRO A 476 0.05 -5.97 -34.47
CA PRO A 476 0.15 -4.89 -33.50
C PRO A 476 -1.09 -4.00 -33.54
N ILE A 477 -1.67 -3.73 -32.37
CA ILE A 477 -2.79 -2.80 -32.24
C ILE A 477 -2.22 -1.43 -31.86
N GLN A 478 -2.57 -0.41 -32.63
CA GLN A 478 -2.20 0.97 -32.40
C GLN A 478 -3.41 1.78 -31.94
N ILE A 479 -3.21 2.62 -30.93
CA ILE A 479 -4.25 3.46 -30.33
C ILE A 479 -3.76 4.90 -30.31
N ALA A 480 -4.52 5.80 -30.93
CA ALA A 480 -4.41 7.25 -30.72
C ALA A 480 -5.50 7.69 -29.74
N VAL A 481 -5.11 8.50 -28.76
CA VAL A 481 -6.04 9.16 -27.83
C VAL A 481 -5.76 10.65 -27.82
N LYS A 482 -6.83 11.45 -27.76
CA LYS A 482 -6.76 12.89 -27.57
C LYS A 482 -7.13 13.21 -26.13
N LEU A 483 -6.13 13.60 -25.33
CA LEU A 483 -6.34 14.08 -23.97
C LEU A 483 -7.19 15.36 -24.00
N ALA A 484 -8.18 15.45 -23.09
CA ALA A 484 -9.01 16.64 -22.98
C ALA A 484 -8.21 17.86 -22.48
N GLY A 485 -7.21 17.62 -21.63
CA GLY A 485 -6.43 18.66 -20.96
C GLY A 485 -7.28 19.48 -19.98
N ALA A 486 -6.65 20.48 -19.35
CA ALA A 486 -7.34 21.44 -18.49
C ALA A 486 -6.82 22.86 -18.78
N ILE A 487 -7.72 23.83 -18.78
CA ILE A 487 -7.35 25.25 -18.92
C ILE A 487 -6.80 25.74 -17.58
N HIS A 488 -5.56 26.22 -17.57
CA HIS A 488 -4.84 26.66 -16.36
C HIS A 488 -4.56 28.16 -16.30
N ALA A 489 -4.79 28.88 -17.40
CA ALA A 489 -4.67 30.34 -17.54
C ALA A 489 -5.42 30.79 -18.81
N VAL A 490 -5.78 32.07 -18.87
CA VAL A 490 -6.42 32.70 -20.04
C VAL A 490 -5.99 34.16 -20.16
N ASP A 491 -5.70 34.61 -21.38
CA ASP A 491 -5.53 36.02 -21.71
C ASP A 491 -6.83 36.55 -22.33
N VAL A 492 -7.39 37.62 -21.75
CA VAL A 492 -8.62 38.26 -22.25
C VAL A 492 -8.28 39.64 -22.78
N ILE A 493 -8.44 39.83 -24.09
CA ILE A 493 -8.15 41.10 -24.78
C ILE A 493 -9.46 41.85 -24.99
N ILE A 494 -9.56 43.07 -24.47
CA ILE A 494 -10.73 43.94 -24.61
C ILE A 494 -10.41 45.01 -25.66
N HIS A 495 -11.17 45.02 -26.75
CA HIS A 495 -11.18 46.10 -27.74
C HIS A 495 -12.29 47.09 -27.38
N PHE A 496 -11.99 48.38 -27.41
CA PHE A 496 -12.97 49.44 -27.19
C PHE A 496 -12.96 50.43 -28.36
N ASP A 497 -14.11 51.02 -28.62
CA ASP A 497 -14.30 52.15 -29.53
C ASP A 497 -15.05 53.25 -28.75
N ARG A 498 -14.93 54.51 -29.16
CA ARG A 498 -15.45 55.67 -28.40
C ARG A 498 -16.91 56.01 -28.69
#